data_AF-A0A1L0B0P4-F1
#
_entry.id   AF-A0A1L0B0P4-F1
#
_cell.length_a   1.000
_cell.length_b   1.000
_cell.length_c   1.000
_cell.angle_alpha   90.00
_cell.angle_beta   90.00
_cell.angle_gamma   90.00
#
_symmetry.space_group_name_H-M   'P 1'
#
loop_
_entity.id
_entity.type
_entity.pdbx_description
1 polymer ?
#
loop_
_entity_poly.entity_id
_entity_poly.type
_entity_poly.pdbx_seq_one_letter_code
_entity_poly.pdbx_strand_id
1 'polypeptide(L)'
;MTNLELDLDLDLDIDTDLIDVNKPGEQSLSYENTGFTLPDDTDDIIVICSAIKDFYYNLQKQSLPEDGSQDNSYMQSKQIIQWFNKVVSILNYENNMSFDDLIQLIHILRLTTKFLNNIVIKCIKKNLNYESSLDLSKIFDIIDDQSLDFKVLISFSNFLIHNTTFNSTNEFLNTIKQQFNVNVEKLNLISLQITDVTFPIEFTFQFKEIFKDLFLEIIRVNKLLLDKISAAVDVILPNIKKLLNNRTDVILFLFSITKTIENLIKMNHKTLAGIGKSNKNEESGYLYKRIETIFPTLIENKPLLNDIQYNKIKMKTVQRLANKVILLSRVDYYKGSPKGHKGEEYYKEMIETINKWIENDRPKLNSLVDNDLKPLPIPKDNNYVDKKNRKGKRRAGKKLTKYRHRFQHTGKLDKLKNQLEFGKKESFVDGKDQYMDDMDDNGLGMAADKYKKLLKEK
;
A
#
# COMPACT_ATOMS: atom_id res chain seq x y z
N MET A 1 -21.45 -11.08 -32.81
CA MET A 1 -20.25 -10.34 -32.35
C MET A 1 -20.31 -10.33 -30.84
N THR A 2 -19.37 -11.04 -30.23
CA THR A 2 -19.27 -11.38 -28.81
C THR A 2 -19.05 -10.15 -27.94
N ASN A 3 -19.97 -9.89 -27.00
CA ASN A 3 -19.70 -9.03 -25.86
C ASN A 3 -18.93 -9.89 -24.85
N LEU A 4 -17.61 -9.66 -24.77
CA LEU A 4 -16.82 -10.13 -23.64
C LEU A 4 -17.10 -9.23 -22.45
N GLU A 5 -17.60 -9.85 -21.39
CA GLU A 5 -17.52 -9.38 -20.01
C GLU A 5 -16.07 -9.06 -19.64
N LEU A 6 -15.88 -7.95 -18.92
CA LEU A 6 -14.61 -7.55 -18.32
C LEU A 6 -14.90 -7.19 -16.86
N ASP A 7 -15.33 -8.20 -16.12
CA ASP A 7 -15.11 -8.28 -14.68
C ASP A 7 -13.61 -8.54 -14.47
N LEU A 8 -12.91 -7.52 -14.00
CA LEU A 8 -11.55 -7.61 -13.50
C LEU A 8 -11.60 -7.25 -12.02
N ASP A 9 -12.02 -8.25 -11.23
CA ASP A 9 -11.69 -8.34 -9.82
C ASP A 9 -10.15 -8.34 -9.70
N LEU A 10 -9.62 -7.21 -9.25
CA LEU A 10 -8.25 -7.07 -8.78
C LEU A 10 -8.31 -6.96 -7.27
N ASP A 11 -8.74 -8.05 -6.64
CA ASP A 11 -8.34 -8.37 -5.29
C ASP A 11 -6.86 -8.74 -5.36
N LEU A 12 -6.01 -7.77 -5.01
CA LEU A 12 -4.66 -8.08 -4.56
C LEU A 12 -4.81 -8.65 -3.15
N ASP A 13 -5.29 -9.90 -3.09
CA ASP A 13 -4.78 -10.82 -2.10
C ASP A 13 -3.26 -10.71 -2.19
N ILE A 14 -2.62 -10.47 -1.04
CA ILE A 14 -1.20 -10.74 -0.94
C ILE A 14 -1.12 -12.26 -1.05
N ASP A 15 -1.06 -12.72 -2.30
CA ASP A 15 -0.79 -14.08 -2.68
C ASP A 15 0.48 -14.47 -1.92
N THR A 16 0.26 -15.24 -0.86
CA THR A 16 1.29 -16.11 -0.29
C THR A 16 1.74 -17.17 -1.30
N ASP A 17 1.17 -17.18 -2.50
CA ASP A 17 1.44 -18.07 -3.62
C ASP A 17 2.66 -17.66 -4.47
N LEU A 18 3.38 -16.60 -4.08
CA LEU A 18 4.77 -16.36 -4.52
C LEU A 18 5.79 -17.19 -3.71
N ILE A 19 5.40 -18.41 -3.34
CA ILE A 19 6.29 -19.52 -2.97
C ILE A 19 6.74 -20.16 -4.29
N ASP A 20 8.05 -20.30 -4.44
CA ASP A 20 8.74 -20.79 -5.61
C ASP A 20 8.05 -21.95 -6.36
N VAL A 21 7.55 -21.67 -7.57
CA VAL A 21 7.55 -22.66 -8.66
C VAL A 21 8.95 -22.67 -9.27
N ASN A 22 9.92 -23.12 -8.48
CA ASN A 22 11.20 -23.60 -8.97
C ASN A 22 11.50 -24.88 -8.20
N LYS A 23 11.23 -26.00 -8.87
CA LYS A 23 11.48 -27.37 -8.42
C LYS A 23 12.86 -27.51 -7.76
N PRO A 24 12.97 -27.82 -6.46
CA PRO A 24 14.01 -28.72 -6.01
C PRO A 24 13.56 -30.15 -6.35
N GLY A 25 14.51 -31.01 -6.73
CA GLY A 25 14.23 -32.40 -7.08
C GLY A 25 13.42 -33.12 -5.99
N GLU A 26 12.44 -33.90 -6.43
CA GLU A 26 11.57 -34.72 -5.60
C GLU A 26 12.38 -35.65 -4.70
N GLN A 27 12.44 -35.32 -3.40
CA GLN A 27 12.35 -36.31 -2.35
C GLN A 27 11.09 -35.98 -1.55
N SER A 28 9.98 -36.53 -2.02
CA SER A 28 8.68 -36.47 -1.36
C SER A 28 8.75 -37.18 -0.01
N LEU A 29 8.80 -36.42 1.08
CA LEU A 29 8.53 -36.91 2.43
C LEU A 29 7.03 -37.24 2.51
N SER A 30 6.71 -38.52 2.72
CA SER A 30 5.34 -39.03 2.89
C SER A 30 4.69 -38.49 4.16
N TYR A 31 3.48 -37.93 4.02
CA TYR A 31 2.73 -37.13 5.00
C TYR A 31 1.96 -37.91 6.08
N GLU A 32 2.40 -39.11 6.48
CA GLU A 32 1.67 -39.91 7.48
C GLU A 32 2.28 -39.92 8.89
N ASN A 33 3.47 -39.34 9.09
CA ASN A 33 4.08 -39.21 10.42
C ASN A 33 4.47 -37.76 10.69
N THR A 34 3.93 -37.16 11.76
CA THR A 34 4.35 -35.87 12.34
C THR A 34 5.72 -35.96 13.04
N GLY A 35 6.60 -36.84 12.55
CA GLY A 35 7.99 -36.94 12.98
C GLY A 35 8.78 -35.82 12.32
N PHE A 36 8.93 -34.71 13.02
CA PHE A 36 9.91 -33.70 12.67
C PHE A 36 11.29 -34.23 13.04
N THR A 37 12.08 -34.65 12.05
CA THR A 37 13.46 -35.08 12.26
C THR A 37 14.34 -34.42 11.22
N LEU A 38 15.21 -33.52 11.66
CA LEU A 38 16.40 -33.18 10.89
C LEU A 38 17.56 -34.02 11.40
N PRO A 39 18.46 -34.48 10.51
CA PRO A 39 19.72 -35.06 10.91
C PRO A 39 20.47 -34.08 11.83
N ASP A 40 20.99 -34.57 12.96
CA ASP A 40 21.74 -33.75 13.94
C ASP A 40 22.96 -33.04 13.30
N ASP A 41 23.49 -33.62 12.21
CA ASP A 41 24.62 -33.13 11.44
C ASP A 41 24.26 -31.98 10.46
N THR A 42 23.00 -31.54 10.42
CA THR A 42 22.60 -30.47 9.49
C THR A 42 23.12 -29.12 9.99
N ASP A 43 24.11 -28.55 9.30
CA ASP A 43 24.71 -27.25 9.65
C ASP A 43 24.21 -26.09 8.77
N ASP A 44 23.40 -26.37 7.75
CA ASP A 44 22.81 -25.32 6.90
C ASP A 44 21.68 -24.59 7.64
N ILE A 45 21.94 -23.33 8.01
CA ILE A 45 20.98 -22.48 8.74
C ILE A 45 19.68 -22.30 7.97
N ILE A 46 19.73 -22.16 6.63
CA ILE A 46 18.53 -21.94 5.81
C ILE A 46 17.64 -23.18 5.86
N VAL A 47 18.25 -24.37 5.78
CA VAL A 47 17.52 -25.64 5.87
C VAL A 47 16.88 -25.80 7.25
N ILE A 48 17.63 -25.54 8.32
CA ILE A 48 17.11 -25.61 9.70
C ILE A 48 15.93 -24.64 9.88
N CYS A 49 16.09 -23.36 9.53
CA CYS A 49 15.04 -22.36 9.67
C CYS A 49 13.83 -22.65 8.78
N SER A 50 14.04 -23.13 7.56
CA SER A 50 12.96 -23.49 6.63
C SER A 50 12.12 -24.64 7.17
N ALA A 51 12.77 -25.67 7.70
CA ALA A 51 12.09 -26.79 8.34
C ALA A 51 11.28 -26.35 9.56
N ILE A 52 11.84 -25.49 10.43
CA ILE A 52 11.09 -24.92 11.57
C ILE A 52 9.85 -24.16 11.08
N LYS A 53 10.00 -23.35 10.02
CA LYS A 53 8.89 -22.61 9.41
C LYS A 53 7.82 -23.55 8.84
N ASP A 54 8.22 -24.60 8.11
CA ASP A 54 7.29 -25.58 7.53
C ASP A 54 6.57 -26.41 8.60
N PHE A 55 7.27 -26.75 9.69
CA PHE A 55 6.65 -27.39 10.85
C PHE A 55 5.51 -26.53 11.43
N TYR A 56 5.76 -25.26 11.69
CA TYR A 56 4.72 -24.36 12.22
C TYR A 56 3.62 -24.04 11.22
N TYR A 57 3.93 -23.99 9.92
CA TYR A 57 2.91 -23.85 8.88
C TYR A 57 1.94 -25.03 8.86
N ASN A 58 2.49 -26.26 8.92
CA ASN A 58 1.68 -27.48 8.95
C ASN A 58 0.86 -27.55 10.24
N LEU A 59 1.46 -27.21 11.38
CA LEU A 59 0.77 -27.16 12.67
C LEU A 59 -0.37 -26.13 12.66
N GLN A 60 -0.15 -24.96 12.02
CA GLN A 60 -1.23 -23.98 11.83
C GLN A 60 -2.38 -24.54 10.99
N LYS A 61 -2.13 -25.35 9.96
CA LYS A 61 -3.21 -25.87 9.09
C LYS A 61 -4.07 -26.95 9.75
N GLN A 62 -3.51 -27.70 10.70
CA GLN A 62 -4.25 -28.75 11.39
C GLN A 62 -5.42 -28.16 12.20
N SER A 63 -6.55 -28.87 12.21
CA SER A 63 -7.61 -28.62 13.20
C SER A 63 -7.05 -28.92 14.58
N LEU A 64 -7.30 -28.05 15.56
CA LEU A 64 -6.90 -28.37 16.93
C LEU A 64 -7.61 -29.66 17.34
N PRO A 65 -6.89 -30.70 17.75
CA PRO A 65 -7.53 -31.94 18.15
C PRO A 65 -8.36 -31.71 19.41
N GLU A 66 -9.44 -32.49 19.53
CA GLU A 66 -10.34 -32.47 20.69
C GLU A 66 -9.66 -33.08 21.92
N ASP A 67 -8.71 -34.01 21.72
CA ASP A 67 -8.02 -34.75 22.78
C ASP A 67 -6.53 -34.42 22.93
N GLY A 68 -6.03 -34.45 24.18
CA GLY A 68 -4.66 -34.14 24.61
C GLY A 68 -3.54 -35.05 24.08
N SER A 69 -3.76 -35.77 22.97
CA SER A 69 -2.76 -36.65 22.33
C SER A 69 -1.70 -35.88 21.54
N GLN A 70 -1.90 -34.58 21.27
CA GLN A 70 -0.93 -33.71 20.61
C GLN A 70 0.04 -32.98 21.54
N ASP A 71 -0.01 -33.20 22.86
CA ASP A 71 1.01 -32.69 23.79
C ASP A 71 2.43 -33.04 23.29
N ASN A 72 2.60 -34.21 22.66
CA ASN A 72 3.86 -34.64 22.05
C ASN A 72 4.29 -33.84 20.80
N SER A 73 3.35 -33.28 20.02
CA SER A 73 3.65 -32.40 18.86
C SER A 73 4.17 -31.04 19.33
N TYR A 74 3.52 -30.45 20.35
CA TYR A 74 3.96 -29.18 20.94
C TYR A 74 5.26 -29.34 21.78
N MET A 75 5.54 -30.53 22.33
CA MET A 75 6.78 -30.87 23.04
C MET A 75 8.02 -30.95 22.13
N GLN A 76 7.87 -31.05 20.80
CA GLN A 76 8.99 -30.88 19.86
C GLN A 76 9.59 -29.46 19.93
N SER A 77 8.92 -28.51 20.60
CA SER A 77 9.48 -27.20 20.97
C SER A 77 10.86 -27.27 21.61
N LYS A 78 11.16 -28.27 22.45
CA LYS A 78 12.50 -28.39 23.06
C LYS A 78 13.58 -28.69 22.01
N GLN A 79 13.28 -29.52 21.00
CA GLN A 79 14.18 -29.77 19.88
C GLN A 79 14.31 -28.53 18.98
N ILE A 80 13.21 -27.82 18.75
CA ILE A 80 13.23 -26.55 17.99
C ILE A 80 14.07 -25.48 18.70
N ILE A 81 13.99 -25.39 20.03
CA ILE A 81 14.85 -24.51 20.84
C ILE A 81 16.32 -24.92 20.71
N GLN A 82 16.64 -26.22 20.71
CA GLN A 82 18.01 -26.68 20.47
C GLN A 82 18.52 -26.27 19.09
N TRP A 83 17.67 -26.34 18.06
CA TRP A 83 18.03 -25.90 16.72
C TRP A 83 18.14 -24.39 16.58
N PHE A 84 17.29 -23.60 17.24
CA PHE A 84 17.51 -22.16 17.32
C PHE A 84 18.83 -21.83 18.01
N ASN A 85 19.19 -22.54 19.09
CA ASN A 85 20.50 -22.40 19.73
C ASN A 85 21.65 -22.80 18.80
N LYS A 86 21.47 -23.83 17.96
CA LYS A 86 22.44 -24.20 16.91
C LYS A 86 22.55 -23.10 15.84
N VAL A 87 21.45 -22.52 15.42
CA VAL A 87 21.44 -21.36 14.49
C VAL A 87 22.16 -20.16 15.11
N VAL A 88 21.94 -19.88 16.40
CA VAL A 88 22.66 -18.83 17.13
C VAL A 88 24.15 -19.13 17.18
N SER A 89 24.56 -20.37 17.43
CA SER A 89 26.00 -20.72 17.46
C SER A 89 26.63 -20.54 16.09
N ILE A 90 26.03 -21.07 15.02
CA ILE A 90 26.53 -20.95 13.65
C ILE A 90 26.60 -19.48 13.23
N LEU A 91 25.55 -18.68 13.50
CA LEU A 91 25.56 -17.24 13.23
C LEU A 91 26.69 -16.50 13.95
N ASN A 92 27.07 -16.91 15.16
CA ASN A 92 28.18 -16.27 15.86
C ASN A 92 29.56 -16.62 15.26
N TYR A 93 29.73 -17.82 14.70
CA TYR A 93 30.99 -18.28 14.13
C TYR A 93 31.16 -17.93 12.64
N GLU A 94 30.09 -17.97 11.86
CA GLU A 94 30.13 -17.69 10.42
C GLU A 94 30.08 -16.18 10.14
N ASN A 95 31.19 -15.64 9.68
CA ASN A 95 31.29 -14.23 9.29
C ASN A 95 30.81 -13.95 7.86
N ASN A 96 30.73 -14.97 7.00
CA ASN A 96 30.51 -14.79 5.56
C ASN A 96 29.22 -15.48 5.10
N MET A 97 28.08 -14.93 5.48
CA MET A 97 26.79 -15.29 4.89
C MET A 97 26.48 -14.33 3.73
N SER A 98 25.90 -14.84 2.63
CA SER A 98 25.50 -13.96 1.54
C SER A 98 24.35 -13.05 1.98
N PHE A 99 24.23 -11.88 1.35
CA PHE A 99 23.15 -10.95 1.70
C PHE A 99 21.77 -11.51 1.37
N ASP A 100 21.66 -12.25 0.26
CA ASP A 100 20.40 -12.88 -0.13
C ASP A 100 19.98 -13.95 0.90
N ASP A 101 20.94 -14.74 1.42
CA ASP A 101 20.68 -15.71 2.49
C ASP A 101 20.21 -15.01 3.78
N LEU A 102 20.85 -13.90 4.16
CA LEU A 102 20.45 -13.14 5.35
C LEU A 102 19.03 -12.58 5.22
N ILE A 103 18.66 -12.07 4.03
CA ILE A 103 17.29 -11.59 3.75
C ILE A 103 16.30 -12.75 3.79
N GLN A 104 16.65 -13.90 3.20
CA GLN A 104 15.81 -15.10 3.22
C GLN A 104 15.57 -15.58 4.65
N LEU A 105 16.60 -15.60 5.50
CA LEU A 105 16.49 -15.98 6.91
C LEU A 105 15.56 -15.04 7.68
N ILE A 106 15.66 -13.72 7.48
CA ILE A 106 14.70 -12.78 8.08
C ILE A 106 13.27 -13.05 7.61
N HIS A 107 13.08 -13.33 6.32
CA HIS A 107 11.75 -13.64 5.79
C HIS A 107 11.19 -14.92 6.43
N ILE A 108 12.01 -15.98 6.53
CA ILE A 108 11.63 -17.24 7.17
C ILE A 108 11.26 -17.01 8.65
N LEU A 109 12.05 -16.22 9.40
CA LEU A 109 11.74 -15.90 10.79
C LEU A 109 10.44 -15.11 10.91
N ARG A 110 10.20 -14.12 10.05
CA ARG A 110 8.94 -13.35 10.04
C ARG A 110 7.73 -14.25 9.84
N LEU A 111 7.80 -15.17 8.87
CA LEU A 111 6.74 -16.16 8.63
C LEU A 111 6.55 -17.09 9.82
N THR A 112 7.66 -17.57 10.41
CA THR A 112 7.64 -18.42 11.60
C THR A 112 6.91 -17.73 12.76
N THR A 113 7.24 -16.46 13.05
CA THR A 113 6.56 -15.65 14.07
C THR A 113 5.08 -15.46 13.77
N LYS A 114 4.70 -15.23 12.49
CA LYS A 114 3.30 -15.15 12.08
C LYS A 114 2.55 -16.46 12.34
N PHE A 115 3.12 -17.59 11.94
CA PHE A 115 2.50 -18.91 12.13
C PHE A 115 2.35 -19.24 13.62
N LEU A 116 3.35 -18.93 14.43
CA LEU A 116 3.27 -19.05 15.89
C LEU A 116 2.15 -18.19 16.49
N ASN A 117 2.04 -16.92 16.08
CA ASN A 117 0.94 -16.06 16.53
C ASN A 117 -0.43 -16.63 16.16
N ASN A 118 -0.57 -17.18 14.94
CA ASN A 118 -1.81 -17.81 14.50
C ASN A 118 -2.15 -19.06 15.33
N ILE A 119 -1.15 -19.88 15.68
CA ILE A 119 -1.34 -21.05 16.55
C ILE A 119 -1.83 -20.58 17.93
N VAL A 120 -1.19 -19.59 18.53
CA VAL A 120 -1.60 -19.03 19.83
C VAL A 120 -3.02 -18.45 19.77
N ILE A 121 -3.36 -17.70 18.71
CA ILE A 121 -4.73 -17.20 18.48
C ILE A 121 -5.74 -18.35 18.48
N LYS A 122 -5.44 -19.44 17.75
CA LYS A 122 -6.35 -20.60 17.70
C LYS A 122 -6.49 -21.29 19.06
N CYS A 123 -5.40 -21.42 19.82
CA CYS A 123 -5.44 -21.96 21.18
C CYS A 123 -6.30 -21.11 22.12
N ILE A 124 -6.12 -19.78 22.09
CA ILE A 124 -6.93 -18.84 22.88
C ILE A 124 -8.41 -18.97 22.46
N LYS A 125 -8.71 -18.94 21.16
CA LYS A 125 -10.08 -19.04 20.64
C LYS A 125 -10.79 -20.34 21.05
N LYS A 126 -10.07 -21.45 21.21
CA LYS A 126 -10.62 -22.72 21.71
C LYS A 126 -11.01 -22.63 23.20
N ASN A 127 -10.25 -21.88 24.00
CA ASN A 127 -10.46 -21.75 25.44
C ASN A 127 -11.44 -20.64 25.81
N LEU A 128 -11.69 -19.71 24.89
CA LEU A 128 -12.78 -18.75 24.99
C LEU A 128 -14.12 -19.49 24.89
N ASN A 129 -15.00 -19.29 25.88
CA ASN A 129 -16.34 -19.86 25.88
C ASN A 129 -17.05 -19.54 24.55
N TYR A 130 -17.80 -20.52 24.01
CA TYR A 130 -18.49 -20.48 22.71
C TYR A 130 -19.33 -19.22 22.44
N GLU A 131 -19.65 -18.44 23.47
CA GLU A 131 -20.44 -17.20 23.37
C GLU A 131 -19.62 -15.95 23.01
N SER A 132 -18.29 -15.97 23.18
CA SER A 132 -17.45 -14.80 22.87
C SER A 132 -17.02 -14.79 21.41
N SER A 133 -17.49 -13.78 20.67
CA SER A 133 -17.24 -13.58 19.23
C SER A 133 -15.86 -12.98 18.90
N LEU A 134 -14.92 -12.96 19.86
CA LEU A 134 -13.65 -12.26 19.72
C LEU A 134 -12.80 -12.87 18.59
N ASP A 135 -12.59 -12.09 17.53
CA ASP A 135 -11.74 -12.47 16.41
C ASP A 135 -10.37 -11.77 16.49
N LEU A 136 -9.45 -12.38 17.23
CA LEU A 136 -8.08 -11.87 17.39
C LEU A 136 -7.31 -11.79 16.06
N SER A 137 -7.69 -12.59 15.05
CA SER A 137 -7.05 -12.56 13.73
C SER A 137 -7.39 -11.25 13.01
N LYS A 138 -8.66 -10.86 13.02
CA LYS A 138 -9.10 -9.57 12.45
C LYS A 138 -8.49 -8.38 13.20
N ILE A 139 -8.39 -8.47 14.54
CA ILE A 139 -7.73 -7.44 15.34
C ILE A 139 -6.26 -7.32 14.94
N PHE A 140 -5.55 -8.43 14.74
CA PHE A 140 -4.19 -8.41 14.22
C PHE A 140 -4.09 -7.76 12.85
N ASP A 141 -4.98 -8.10 11.92
CA ASP A 141 -4.99 -7.53 10.56
C ASP A 141 -5.22 -6.01 10.57
N ILE A 142 -6.08 -5.51 11.46
CA ILE A 142 -6.30 -4.06 11.66
C ILE A 142 -5.03 -3.38 12.22
N ILE A 143 -4.29 -4.06 13.10
CA ILE A 143 -3.06 -3.53 13.70
C ILE A 143 -1.93 -3.47 12.67
N ASP A 144 -1.66 -4.56 11.95
CA ASP A 144 -0.49 -4.73 11.09
C ASP A 144 -0.60 -4.02 9.73
N ASP A 145 -1.80 -3.62 9.28
CA ASP A 145 -2.06 -3.04 7.94
C ASP A 145 -1.38 -3.84 6.80
N GLN A 146 -1.31 -5.17 6.94
CA GLN A 146 -0.61 -6.06 6.00
C GLN A 146 0.90 -5.76 5.81
N SER A 147 1.51 -4.98 6.70
CA SER A 147 2.93 -4.63 6.60
C SER A 147 3.87 -5.78 6.97
N LEU A 148 3.35 -6.79 7.69
CA LEU A 148 4.10 -7.90 8.26
C LEU A 148 5.32 -7.42 9.07
N ASP A 149 5.30 -6.20 9.61
CA ASP A 149 6.48 -5.61 10.26
C ASP A 149 6.85 -6.50 11.45
N PHE A 150 8.09 -6.96 11.49
CA PHE A 150 8.55 -7.89 12.52
C PHE A 150 8.38 -7.32 13.92
N LYS A 151 8.50 -5.98 14.07
CA LYS A 151 8.23 -5.32 15.35
C LYS A 151 6.77 -5.46 15.77
N VAL A 152 5.84 -5.31 14.85
CA VAL A 152 4.40 -5.47 15.11
C VAL A 152 4.08 -6.91 15.45
N LEU A 153 4.66 -7.87 14.71
CA LEU A 153 4.53 -9.30 14.98
C LEU A 153 5.00 -9.65 16.40
N ILE A 154 6.18 -9.18 16.82
CA ILE A 154 6.71 -9.41 18.19
C ILE A 154 5.83 -8.73 19.24
N SER A 155 5.45 -7.47 19.03
CA SER A 155 4.57 -6.76 19.97
C SER A 155 3.25 -7.51 20.14
N PHE A 156 2.75 -8.13 19.08
CA PHE A 156 1.54 -8.95 19.11
C PHE A 156 1.76 -10.27 19.84
N SER A 157 2.89 -10.94 19.63
CA SER A 157 3.27 -12.12 20.43
C SER A 157 3.32 -11.78 21.92
N ASN A 158 3.95 -10.66 22.28
CA ASN A 158 4.02 -10.19 23.67
C ASN A 158 2.63 -9.86 24.23
N PHE A 159 1.75 -9.25 23.42
CA PHE A 159 0.37 -8.99 23.80
C PHE A 159 -0.38 -10.29 24.16
N LEU A 160 -0.27 -11.33 23.33
CA LEU A 160 -0.93 -12.62 23.56
C LEU A 160 -0.36 -13.36 24.78
N ILE A 161 0.94 -13.22 25.05
CA ILE A 161 1.61 -13.94 26.14
C ILE A 161 1.47 -13.20 27.47
N HIS A 162 1.63 -11.88 27.53
CA HIS A 162 1.72 -11.17 28.81
C HIS A 162 0.38 -10.73 29.37
N ASN A 163 -0.62 -10.48 28.53
CA ASN A 163 -1.93 -10.04 29.00
C ASN A 163 -2.84 -11.24 29.25
N THR A 164 -3.04 -11.59 30.53
CA THR A 164 -3.78 -12.80 30.92
C THR A 164 -5.27 -12.60 31.02
N THR A 165 -5.74 -11.44 31.46
CA THR A 165 -7.14 -11.22 31.81
C THR A 165 -7.53 -9.78 31.49
N PHE A 166 -8.68 -9.59 30.85
CA PHE A 166 -9.28 -8.28 30.62
C PHE A 166 -10.66 -8.26 31.27
N ASN A 167 -10.94 -7.26 32.10
CA ASN A 167 -12.21 -7.14 32.80
C ASN A 167 -13.22 -6.24 32.08
N SER A 168 -12.74 -5.40 31.16
CA SER A 168 -13.58 -4.47 30.41
C SER A 168 -13.05 -4.17 29.02
N THR A 169 -13.95 -3.75 28.13
CA THR A 169 -13.61 -3.25 26.78
C THR A 169 -12.59 -2.10 26.83
N ASN A 170 -12.74 -1.19 27.80
CA ASN A 170 -11.84 -0.04 27.95
C ASN A 170 -10.43 -0.47 28.34
N GLU A 171 -10.29 -1.46 29.23
CA GLU A 171 -8.99 -2.02 29.61
C GLU A 171 -8.28 -2.67 28.42
N PHE A 172 -9.02 -3.44 27.62
CA PHE A 172 -8.52 -4.06 26.40
C PHE A 172 -8.07 -3.02 25.37
N LEU A 173 -8.92 -2.03 25.06
CA LEU A 173 -8.60 -0.97 24.09
C LEU A 173 -7.44 -0.10 24.54
N ASN A 174 -7.35 0.24 25.83
CA ASN A 174 -6.23 1.00 26.38
C ASN A 174 -4.92 0.22 26.27
N THR A 175 -4.94 -1.09 26.52
CA THR A 175 -3.77 -1.95 26.38
C THR A 175 -3.29 -1.99 24.93
N ILE A 176 -4.21 -2.18 23.97
CA ILE A 176 -3.87 -2.13 22.54
C ILE A 176 -3.30 -0.76 22.14
N LYS A 177 -3.94 0.32 22.58
CA LYS A 177 -3.48 1.69 22.28
C LYS A 177 -2.07 1.93 22.80
N GLN A 178 -1.77 1.50 24.02
CA GLN A 178 -0.45 1.65 24.63
C GLN A 178 0.62 0.80 23.95
N GLN A 179 0.31 -0.47 23.62
CA GLN A 179 1.29 -1.40 23.08
C GLN A 179 1.60 -1.19 21.59
N PHE A 180 0.61 -0.78 20.79
CA PHE A 180 0.76 -0.67 19.33
C PHE A 180 0.69 0.76 18.79
N ASN A 181 0.49 1.77 19.66
CA ASN A 181 0.37 3.18 19.28
C ASN A 181 -0.66 3.41 18.14
N VAL A 182 -1.84 2.82 18.31
CA VAL A 182 -2.88 2.74 17.29
C VAL A 182 -3.66 4.06 17.17
N ASN A 183 -3.93 4.49 15.94
CA ASN A 183 -4.74 5.68 15.63
C ASN A 183 -6.20 5.51 16.10
N VAL A 184 -6.91 6.62 16.31
CA VAL A 184 -8.32 6.61 16.76
C VAL A 184 -9.23 5.83 15.80
N GLU A 185 -9.05 5.95 14.48
CA GLU A 185 -9.85 5.23 13.48
C GLU A 185 -9.71 3.71 13.61
N LYS A 186 -8.48 3.22 13.75
CA LYS A 186 -8.20 1.80 13.96
C LYS A 186 -8.72 1.30 15.30
N LEU A 187 -8.63 2.11 16.36
CA LEU A 187 -9.24 1.78 17.64
C LEU A 187 -10.75 1.65 17.54
N ASN A 188 -11.41 2.50 16.74
CA ASN A 188 -12.85 2.37 16.49
C ASN A 188 -13.18 1.09 15.72
N LEU A 189 -12.38 0.70 14.72
CA LEU A 189 -12.54 -0.58 14.02
C LEU A 189 -12.37 -1.77 14.96
N ILE A 190 -11.37 -1.72 15.84
CA ILE A 190 -11.15 -2.76 16.87
C ILE A 190 -12.33 -2.78 17.85
N SER A 191 -12.83 -1.61 18.27
CA SER A 191 -14.01 -1.51 19.13
C SER A 191 -15.24 -2.18 18.52
N LEU A 192 -15.44 -2.05 17.20
CA LEU A 192 -16.53 -2.74 16.48
C LEU A 192 -16.37 -4.26 16.48
N GLN A 193 -15.14 -4.79 16.53
CA GLN A 193 -14.92 -6.25 16.63
C GLN A 193 -15.17 -6.79 18.05
N ILE A 194 -15.33 -5.91 19.05
CA ILE A 194 -15.41 -6.29 20.47
C ILE A 194 -16.80 -5.97 21.05
N THR A 195 -17.72 -5.37 20.28
CA THR A 195 -19.07 -4.99 20.76
C THR A 195 -19.83 -6.17 21.35
N ASP A 196 -19.65 -7.34 20.75
CA ASP A 196 -20.42 -8.54 21.06
C ASP A 196 -19.65 -9.50 21.98
N VAL A 197 -18.56 -9.03 22.59
CA VAL A 197 -17.69 -9.86 23.43
C VAL A 197 -18.08 -9.70 24.90
N THR A 198 -18.32 -10.83 25.56
CA THR A 198 -18.59 -10.89 27.00
C THR A 198 -17.27 -10.87 27.78
N PHE A 199 -17.16 -9.93 28.73
CA PHE A 199 -16.04 -9.81 29.65
C PHE A 199 -16.42 -10.42 31.02
N PRO A 200 -15.47 -10.99 31.80
CA PRO A 200 -14.02 -10.99 31.59
C PRO A 200 -13.54 -12.00 30.54
N ILE A 201 -12.45 -11.65 29.85
CA ILE A 201 -11.78 -12.49 28.85
C ILE A 201 -10.45 -12.94 29.44
N GLU A 202 -10.19 -14.24 29.45
CA GLU A 202 -8.91 -14.79 29.91
C GLU A 202 -8.15 -15.45 28.76
N PHE A 203 -6.91 -15.02 28.54
CA PHE A 203 -5.98 -15.65 27.60
C PHE A 203 -5.22 -16.76 28.32
N THR A 204 -5.83 -17.94 28.40
CA THR A 204 -5.21 -19.14 28.96
C THR A 204 -4.89 -20.12 27.85
N PHE A 205 -3.68 -20.71 27.87
CA PHE A 205 -3.31 -21.82 26.99
C PHE A 205 -2.17 -22.62 27.63
N GLN A 206 -2.18 -23.94 27.45
CA GLN A 206 -1.36 -24.89 28.24
C GLN A 206 0.15 -24.73 28.04
N PHE A 207 0.61 -24.25 26.88
CA PHE A 207 2.03 -24.19 26.52
C PHE A 207 2.66 -22.79 26.61
N LYS A 208 2.05 -21.90 27.40
CA LYS A 208 2.42 -20.48 27.49
C LYS A 208 3.91 -20.22 27.75
N GLU A 209 4.52 -20.92 28.69
CA GLU A 209 5.95 -20.75 29.01
C GLU A 209 6.85 -21.25 27.86
N ILE A 210 6.48 -22.36 27.20
CA ILE A 210 7.22 -22.89 26.05
C ILE A 210 7.20 -21.88 24.89
N PHE A 211 6.04 -21.27 24.61
CA PHE A 211 5.94 -20.24 23.59
C PHE A 211 6.81 -19.04 23.93
N LYS A 212 6.81 -18.60 25.19
CA LYS A 212 7.64 -17.49 25.66
C LYS A 212 9.13 -17.76 25.43
N ASP A 213 9.62 -18.94 25.82
CA ASP A 213 11.02 -19.33 25.59
C ASP A 213 11.37 -19.32 24.10
N LEU A 214 10.46 -19.83 23.27
CA LEU A 214 10.67 -19.86 21.82
C LEU A 214 10.69 -18.47 21.18
N PHE A 215 9.80 -17.56 21.61
CA PHE A 215 9.82 -16.17 21.14
C PHE A 215 11.09 -15.43 21.58
N LEU A 216 11.62 -15.71 22.78
CA LEU A 216 12.90 -15.16 23.22
C LEU A 216 14.05 -15.58 22.30
N GLU A 217 14.10 -16.85 21.88
CA GLU A 217 15.10 -17.33 20.94
C GLU A 217 14.93 -16.70 19.54
N ILE A 218 13.69 -16.57 19.04
CA ILE A 218 13.42 -15.86 17.78
C ILE A 218 13.92 -14.40 17.83
N ILE A 219 13.66 -13.70 18.94
CA ILE A 219 14.15 -12.32 19.14
C ILE A 219 15.68 -12.28 19.13
N ARG A 220 16.33 -13.26 19.78
CA ARG A 220 17.79 -13.37 19.83
C ARG A 220 18.39 -13.60 18.44
N VAL A 221 17.86 -14.55 17.67
CA VAL A 221 18.30 -14.82 16.29
C VAL A 221 18.10 -13.60 15.41
N ASN A 222 16.91 -12.98 15.48
CA ASN A 222 16.63 -11.79 14.68
C ASN A 222 17.58 -10.63 15.00
N LYS A 223 17.94 -10.42 16.28
CA LYS A 223 18.92 -9.39 16.66
C LYS A 223 20.27 -9.63 15.99
N LEU A 224 20.78 -10.86 16.04
CA LEU A 224 22.05 -11.22 15.39
C LEU A 224 21.99 -11.05 13.86
N LEU A 225 20.88 -11.43 13.24
CA LEU A 225 20.69 -11.23 11.80
C LEU A 225 20.63 -9.75 11.43
N LEU A 226 19.93 -8.92 12.21
CA LEU A 226 19.89 -7.48 11.98
C LEU A 226 21.28 -6.84 12.07
N ASP A 227 22.10 -7.25 13.03
CA ASP A 227 23.47 -6.75 13.18
C ASP A 227 24.32 -7.13 11.95
N LYS A 228 24.25 -8.40 11.49
CA LYS A 228 24.95 -8.84 10.27
C LYS A 228 24.44 -8.15 9.01
N ILE A 229 23.14 -7.96 8.88
CA ILE A 229 22.57 -7.28 7.71
C ILE A 229 22.95 -5.82 7.70
N SER A 230 22.96 -5.14 8.86
CA SER A 230 23.43 -3.77 8.94
C SER A 230 24.84 -3.62 8.35
N ALA A 231 25.74 -4.54 8.70
CA ALA A 231 27.08 -4.61 8.15
C ALA A 231 27.10 -4.97 6.65
N ALA A 232 26.28 -5.93 6.21
CA ALA A 232 26.20 -6.32 4.80
C ALA A 232 25.64 -5.20 3.91
N VAL A 233 24.64 -4.45 4.39
CA VAL A 233 24.04 -3.29 3.70
C VAL A 233 25.08 -2.19 3.49
N ASP A 234 25.99 -1.97 4.44
CA ASP A 234 27.08 -1.00 4.28
C ASP A 234 28.02 -1.34 3.13
N VAL A 235 28.22 -2.63 2.87
CA VAL A 235 29.12 -3.10 1.81
C VAL A 235 28.40 -3.20 0.46
N ILE A 236 27.18 -3.72 0.45
CA ILE A 236 26.48 -4.12 -0.78
C ILE A 236 25.56 -3.02 -1.29
N LEU A 237 24.92 -2.27 -0.40
CA LEU A 237 23.92 -1.23 -0.74
C LEU A 237 24.29 0.16 -0.18
N PRO A 238 25.54 0.63 -0.35
CA PRO A 238 25.98 1.89 0.23
C PRO A 238 25.20 3.09 -0.31
N ASN A 239 24.80 3.08 -1.59
CA ASN A 239 24.08 4.22 -2.17
C ASN A 239 22.62 4.25 -1.71
N ILE A 240 21.91 3.12 -1.72
CA ILE A 240 20.52 3.06 -1.19
C ILE A 240 20.49 3.46 0.29
N LYS A 241 21.45 3.01 1.11
CA LYS A 241 21.54 3.39 2.53
C LYS A 241 21.66 4.90 2.72
N LYS A 242 22.51 5.56 1.92
CA LYS A 242 22.66 7.03 1.98
C LYS A 242 21.41 7.77 1.51
N LEU A 243 20.75 7.30 0.44
CA LEU A 243 19.48 7.89 -0.03
C LEU A 243 18.36 7.80 1.02
N LEU A 244 18.30 6.71 1.77
CA LEU A 244 17.27 6.49 2.79
C LEU A 244 17.67 7.06 4.16
N ASN A 245 18.67 7.96 4.22
CA ASN A 245 19.14 8.57 5.47
C ASN A 245 19.54 7.52 6.55
N ASN A 246 20.27 6.48 6.13
CA ASN A 246 20.72 5.35 6.95
C ASN A 246 19.60 4.49 7.57
N ARG A 247 18.39 4.53 7.02
CA ARG A 247 17.23 3.74 7.49
C ARG A 247 17.26 2.31 6.98
N THR A 248 17.89 1.42 7.77
CA THR A 248 17.98 -0.01 7.48
C THR A 248 16.62 -0.72 7.53
N ASP A 249 15.68 -0.23 8.35
CA ASP A 249 14.31 -0.76 8.44
C ASP A 249 13.56 -0.69 7.11
N VAL A 250 13.72 0.42 6.38
CA VAL A 250 13.08 0.59 5.06
C VAL A 250 13.72 -0.34 4.04
N ILE A 251 15.05 -0.50 4.07
CA ILE A 251 15.78 -1.41 3.18
C ILE A 251 15.31 -2.84 3.41
N LEU A 252 15.31 -3.29 4.67
CA LEU A 252 14.84 -4.63 5.04
C LEU A 252 13.40 -4.89 4.58
N PHE A 253 12.53 -3.90 4.70
CA PHE A 253 11.16 -4.02 4.17
C PHE A 253 11.15 -4.19 2.64
N LEU A 254 11.90 -3.38 1.90
CA LEU A 254 11.99 -3.51 0.44
C LEU A 254 12.53 -4.90 0.02
N PHE A 255 13.57 -5.38 0.70
CA PHE A 255 14.17 -6.69 0.42
C PHE A 255 13.32 -7.85 0.92
N SER A 256 12.46 -7.66 1.91
CA SER A 256 11.51 -8.71 2.31
C SER A 256 10.47 -9.06 1.25
N ILE A 257 10.25 -8.14 0.30
CA ILE A 257 9.28 -8.30 -0.79
C ILE A 257 9.99 -8.65 -2.08
N THR A 258 11.08 -7.96 -2.37
CA THR A 258 11.86 -8.21 -3.60
C THR A 258 12.76 -9.44 -3.49
N LYS A 259 13.10 -9.88 -2.29
CA LYS A 259 14.03 -10.98 -1.93
C LYS A 259 15.48 -10.70 -2.35
N THR A 260 15.73 -10.25 -3.58
CA THR A 260 17.06 -10.01 -4.16
C THR A 260 17.18 -8.63 -4.79
N ILE A 261 18.42 -8.17 -4.97
CA ILE A 261 18.72 -6.88 -5.63
C ILE A 261 18.28 -6.91 -7.10
N GLU A 262 18.42 -8.05 -7.77
CA GLU A 262 18.03 -8.23 -9.17
C GLU A 262 16.53 -8.03 -9.38
N ASN A 263 15.71 -8.54 -8.46
CA ASN A 263 14.26 -8.36 -8.49
C ASN A 263 13.89 -6.88 -8.24
N LEU A 264 14.61 -6.21 -7.34
CA LEU A 264 14.43 -4.77 -7.11
C LEU A 264 14.76 -3.94 -8.37
N ILE A 265 15.74 -4.35 -9.17
CA ILE A 265 16.10 -3.68 -10.45
C ILE A 265 15.01 -3.85 -11.52
N LYS A 266 14.38 -5.03 -11.57
CA LYS A 266 13.32 -5.36 -12.52
C LYS A 266 11.98 -4.68 -12.17
N MET A 267 11.81 -4.24 -10.92
CA MET A 267 10.59 -3.61 -10.44
C MET A 267 10.34 -2.24 -11.08
N ASN A 268 9.06 -1.91 -11.32
CA ASN A 268 8.65 -0.57 -11.74
C ASN A 268 8.52 0.38 -10.53
N HIS A 269 8.86 1.65 -10.69
CA HIS A 269 8.77 2.66 -9.64
C HIS A 269 7.35 2.86 -9.13
N LYS A 270 6.33 2.71 -9.99
CA LYS A 270 4.92 2.78 -9.56
C LYS A 270 4.56 1.64 -8.62
N THR A 271 5.02 0.42 -8.94
CA THR A 271 4.82 -0.76 -8.10
C THR A 271 5.57 -0.60 -6.77
N LEU A 272 6.81 -0.10 -6.81
CA LEU A 272 7.63 0.14 -5.62
C LEU A 272 7.02 1.21 -4.69
N ALA A 273 6.51 2.30 -5.25
CA ALA A 273 5.74 3.31 -4.49
C ALA A 273 4.40 2.74 -3.98
N GLY A 274 3.89 1.71 -4.66
CA GLY A 274 2.66 0.99 -4.37
C GLY A 274 2.74 -0.05 -3.26
N ILE A 275 3.94 -0.35 -2.75
CA ILE A 275 4.13 -1.48 -1.84
C ILE A 275 3.42 -1.24 -0.50
N GLY A 276 2.75 -2.29 0.01
CA GLY A 276 2.08 -2.29 1.30
C GLY A 276 0.80 -1.46 1.32
N LYS A 277 0.16 -1.28 0.16
CA LYS A 277 -1.17 -0.69 0.07
C LYS A 277 -2.21 -1.76 0.38
N SER A 278 -3.01 -1.54 1.42
CA SER A 278 -4.11 -2.44 1.80
C SER A 278 -5.40 -2.22 1.01
N ASN A 279 -5.47 -1.13 0.21
CA ASN A 279 -6.62 -0.72 -0.59
C ASN A 279 -6.18 0.10 -1.82
N LYS A 280 -7.10 0.51 -2.70
CA LYS A 280 -6.86 1.47 -3.80
C LYS A 280 -6.32 2.84 -3.35
N ASN A 281 -6.31 3.11 -2.03
CA ASN A 281 -5.82 4.35 -1.45
C ASN A 281 -4.29 4.41 -1.48
N GLU A 282 -3.76 5.36 -2.25
CA GLU A 282 -2.31 5.49 -2.40
C GLU A 282 -1.59 5.87 -1.09
N GLU A 283 -2.29 6.53 -0.17
CA GLU A 283 -1.80 7.00 1.13
C GLU A 283 -1.56 5.86 2.15
N SER A 284 -2.04 4.64 1.85
CA SER A 284 -1.84 3.46 2.70
C SER A 284 -0.46 2.81 2.53
N GLY A 285 0.28 3.15 1.46
CA GLY A 285 1.55 2.52 1.12
C GLY A 285 2.65 2.70 2.17
N TYR A 286 3.53 1.71 2.31
CA TYR A 286 4.57 1.69 3.35
C TYR A 286 5.53 2.88 3.23
N LEU A 287 6.01 3.17 2.01
CA LEU A 287 6.91 4.30 1.78
C LEU A 287 6.22 5.64 2.07
N TYR A 288 4.91 5.75 1.79
CA TYR A 288 4.14 6.96 2.10
C TYR A 288 4.05 7.20 3.61
N LYS A 289 3.84 6.15 4.41
CA LYS A 289 3.81 6.25 5.88
C LYS A 289 5.15 6.70 6.47
N ARG A 290 6.29 6.28 5.88
CA ARG A 290 7.64 6.57 6.42
C ARG A 290 8.37 7.73 5.77
N ILE A 291 7.84 8.33 4.70
CA ILE A 291 8.55 9.35 3.90
C ILE A 291 8.99 10.57 4.72
N GLU A 292 8.19 10.97 5.71
CA GLU A 292 8.48 12.06 6.65
C GLU A 292 9.71 11.77 7.52
N THR A 293 9.91 10.50 7.86
CA THR A 293 11.06 10.07 8.64
C THR A 293 12.33 9.92 7.80
N ILE A 294 12.18 9.78 6.47
CA ILE A 294 13.29 9.76 5.50
C ILE A 294 13.69 11.20 5.13
N PHE A 295 12.70 12.07 4.93
CA PHE A 295 12.84 13.48 4.60
C PHE A 295 12.15 14.37 5.66
N PRO A 296 12.85 14.69 6.76
CA PRO A 296 12.32 15.54 7.83
C PRO A 296 11.85 16.93 7.36
N THR A 297 12.41 17.42 6.25
CA THR A 297 11.99 18.68 5.60
C THR A 297 10.51 18.73 5.24
N LEU A 298 9.85 17.59 5.04
CA LEU A 298 8.39 17.54 4.86
C LEU A 298 7.65 17.93 6.14
N ILE A 299 8.08 17.44 7.30
CA ILE A 299 7.47 17.76 8.60
C ILE A 299 7.67 19.25 8.91
N GLU A 300 8.89 19.75 8.73
CA GLU A 300 9.25 21.16 9.02
C GLU A 300 8.39 22.15 8.22
N ASN A 301 8.06 21.81 6.97
CA ASN A 301 7.28 22.66 6.08
C ASN A 301 5.77 22.34 6.08
N LYS A 302 5.32 21.34 6.83
CA LYS A 302 3.89 21.02 6.99
C LYS A 302 3.03 22.24 7.37
N PRO A 303 3.41 23.11 8.33
CA PRO A 303 2.57 24.27 8.68
C PRO A 303 2.45 25.33 7.57
N LEU A 304 3.29 25.27 6.53
CA LEU A 304 3.29 26.23 5.42
C LEU A 304 2.36 25.82 4.27
N LEU A 305 1.76 24.63 4.33
CA LEU A 305 0.97 24.03 3.28
C LEU A 305 -0.41 23.62 3.79
N ASN A 306 -1.42 23.71 2.94
CA ASN A 306 -2.72 23.12 3.24
C ASN A 306 -2.64 21.58 3.11
N ASP A 307 -3.48 20.84 3.82
CA ASP A 307 -3.46 19.36 3.85
C ASP A 307 -3.46 18.72 2.46
N ILE A 308 -4.27 19.25 1.54
CA ILE A 308 -4.34 18.75 0.14
C ILE A 308 -3.00 18.95 -0.59
N GLN A 309 -2.34 20.09 -0.39
CA GLN A 309 -1.05 20.36 -1.03
C GLN A 309 0.05 19.50 -0.42
N TYR A 310 0.01 19.35 0.91
CA TYR A 310 0.92 18.49 1.66
C TYR A 310 0.88 17.05 1.16
N ASN A 311 -0.32 16.44 1.08
CA ASN A 311 -0.48 15.06 0.60
C ASN A 311 -0.02 14.90 -0.86
N LYS A 312 -0.27 15.90 -1.73
CA LYS A 312 0.23 15.90 -3.11
C LYS A 312 1.77 15.90 -3.17
N ILE A 313 2.42 16.75 -2.39
CA ILE A 313 3.89 16.82 -2.33
C ILE A 313 4.45 15.52 -1.75
N LYS A 314 3.82 14.99 -0.70
CA LYS A 314 4.17 13.70 -0.09
C LYS A 314 4.12 12.57 -1.11
N MET A 315 3.05 12.47 -1.90
CA MET A 315 2.91 11.47 -2.96
C MET A 315 3.95 11.63 -4.07
N LYS A 316 4.16 12.86 -4.57
CA LYS A 316 5.22 13.17 -5.55
C LYS A 316 6.59 12.74 -5.03
N THR A 317 6.85 12.94 -3.75
CA THR A 317 8.11 12.58 -3.09
C THR A 317 8.29 11.07 -3.03
N VAL A 318 7.26 10.31 -2.68
CA VAL A 318 7.30 8.83 -2.67
C VAL A 318 7.56 8.28 -4.07
N GLN A 319 6.87 8.77 -5.09
CA GLN A 319 7.07 8.33 -6.48
C GLN A 319 8.48 8.64 -6.99
N ARG A 320 9.02 9.81 -6.62
CA ARG A 320 10.40 10.19 -6.96
C ARG A 320 11.43 9.36 -6.19
N LEU A 321 11.20 9.10 -4.91
CA LEU A 321 12.05 8.25 -4.09
C LEU A 321 12.12 6.83 -4.68
N ALA A 322 10.97 6.22 -5.01
CA ALA A 322 10.92 4.90 -5.62
C ALA A 322 11.73 4.84 -6.93
N ASN A 323 11.61 5.87 -7.79
CA ASN A 323 12.44 6.00 -8.98
C ASN A 323 13.95 6.04 -8.65
N LYS A 324 14.36 6.85 -7.68
CA LYS A 324 15.77 6.97 -7.28
C LYS A 324 16.30 5.69 -6.65
N VAL A 325 15.50 4.97 -5.87
CA VAL A 325 15.87 3.66 -5.30
C VAL A 325 16.16 2.64 -6.41
N ILE A 326 15.33 2.57 -7.46
CA ILE A 326 15.58 1.65 -8.60
C ILE A 326 16.83 2.04 -9.41
N LEU A 327 17.12 3.34 -9.52
CA LEU A 327 18.36 3.79 -10.16
C LEU A 327 19.58 3.41 -9.31
N LEU A 328 19.51 3.60 -8.00
CA LEU A 328 20.59 3.24 -7.09
C LEU A 328 20.77 1.74 -6.94
N SER A 329 19.71 0.94 -7.02
CA SER A 329 19.84 -0.53 -7.00
C SER A 329 20.69 -1.03 -8.17
N ARG A 330 20.56 -0.42 -9.35
CA ARG A 330 21.45 -0.70 -10.50
C ARG A 330 22.89 -0.29 -10.21
N VAL A 331 23.09 0.88 -9.60
CA VAL A 331 24.44 1.36 -9.24
C VAL A 331 25.10 0.44 -8.22
N ASP A 332 24.37 0.03 -7.19
CA ASP A 332 24.85 -0.84 -6.13
C ASP A 332 25.13 -2.26 -6.67
N TYR A 333 24.26 -2.81 -7.51
CA TYR A 333 24.46 -4.12 -8.16
C TYR A 333 25.73 -4.18 -9.02
N TYR A 334 25.98 -3.16 -9.84
CA TYR A 334 27.20 -3.06 -10.64
C TYR A 334 28.39 -2.47 -9.86
N LYS A 335 28.25 -2.21 -8.55
CA LYS A 335 29.27 -1.61 -7.68
C LYS A 335 29.88 -0.31 -8.23
N GLY A 336 29.08 0.48 -8.93
CA GLY A 336 29.54 1.70 -9.61
C GLY A 336 29.85 2.88 -8.69
N SER A 337 29.55 2.78 -7.38
CA SER A 337 29.86 3.78 -6.36
C SER A 337 29.94 3.12 -4.97
N PRO A 338 31.07 2.46 -4.63
CA PRO A 338 31.17 1.65 -3.41
C PRO A 338 31.17 2.45 -2.11
N LYS A 339 31.39 3.77 -2.17
CA LYS A 339 31.40 4.67 -1.00
C LYS A 339 30.05 5.37 -0.74
N GLY A 340 29.03 5.13 -1.56
CA GLY A 340 27.71 5.73 -1.36
C GLY A 340 27.53 7.17 -1.88
N HIS A 341 28.51 7.71 -2.61
CA HIS A 341 28.49 9.12 -3.06
C HIS A 341 27.28 9.48 -3.93
N LYS A 342 26.89 8.59 -4.86
CA LYS A 342 25.69 8.79 -5.70
C LYS A 342 24.40 8.80 -4.88
N GLY A 343 24.34 8.01 -3.80
CA GLY A 343 23.22 8.02 -2.87
C GLY A 343 23.08 9.35 -2.13
N GLU A 344 24.21 9.92 -1.70
CA GLU A 344 24.26 11.23 -1.04
C GLU A 344 23.87 12.38 -1.99
N GLU A 345 24.35 12.33 -3.24
CA GLU A 345 23.97 13.28 -4.29
C GLU A 345 22.46 13.27 -4.53
N TYR A 346 21.86 12.09 -4.70
CA TYR A 346 20.41 11.97 -4.87
C TYR A 346 19.61 12.36 -3.64
N TYR A 347 20.15 12.17 -2.43
CA TYR A 347 19.51 12.66 -1.22
C TYR A 347 19.42 14.19 -1.21
N LYS A 348 20.53 14.88 -1.55
CA LYS A 348 20.56 16.35 -1.68
C LYS A 348 19.62 16.84 -2.78
N GLU A 349 19.65 16.20 -3.94
CA GLU A 349 18.76 16.50 -5.07
C GLU A 349 17.28 16.34 -4.68
N MET A 350 16.94 15.30 -3.90
CA MET A 350 15.58 15.09 -3.38
C MET A 350 15.16 16.23 -2.46
N ILE A 351 16.02 16.64 -1.51
CA ILE A 351 15.73 17.77 -0.60
C ILE A 351 15.51 19.06 -1.40
N GLU A 352 16.40 19.39 -2.34
CA GLU A 352 16.25 20.57 -3.19
C GLU A 352 14.96 20.53 -4.00
N THR A 353 14.59 19.36 -4.53
CA THR A 353 13.36 19.19 -5.30
C THR A 353 12.12 19.36 -4.43
N ILE A 354 12.13 18.79 -3.22
CA ILE A 354 11.04 18.95 -2.24
C ILE A 354 10.87 20.43 -1.89
N ASN A 355 11.97 21.14 -1.59
CA ASN A 355 11.93 22.57 -1.29
C ASN A 355 11.36 23.39 -2.47
N LYS A 356 11.78 23.10 -3.71
CA LYS A 356 11.22 23.74 -4.91
C LYS A 356 9.72 23.44 -5.08
N TRP A 357 9.25 22.23 -4.77
CA TRP A 357 7.82 21.93 -4.83
C TRP A 357 7.03 22.69 -3.77
N ILE A 358 7.56 22.76 -2.55
CA ILE A 358 6.96 23.53 -1.46
C ILE A 358 6.89 25.01 -1.85
N GLU A 359 7.97 25.60 -2.37
CA GLU A 359 8.00 26.99 -2.82
C GLU A 359 6.99 27.30 -3.92
N ASN A 360 6.85 26.40 -4.90
CA ASN A 360 5.92 26.59 -6.02
C ASN A 360 4.45 26.39 -5.64
N ASP A 361 4.17 25.40 -4.78
CA ASP A 361 2.81 25.06 -4.35
C ASP A 361 2.35 25.92 -3.16
N ARG A 362 3.23 26.70 -2.51
CA ARG A 362 2.83 27.72 -1.53
C ARG A 362 1.77 28.64 -2.15
N PRO A 363 0.64 28.90 -1.47
CA PRO A 363 -0.24 29.97 -1.90
C PRO A 363 0.60 31.24 -1.90
N LYS A 364 0.94 31.75 -3.09
CA LYS A 364 1.66 33.01 -3.19
C LYS A 364 0.77 34.02 -2.48
N LEU A 365 1.22 34.52 -1.33
CA LEU A 365 0.59 35.66 -0.64
C LEU A 365 0.46 36.84 -1.62
N ASN A 366 1.36 36.86 -2.60
CA ASN A 366 1.43 37.80 -3.70
C ASN A 366 0.83 37.26 -5.01
N SER A 367 0.01 36.21 -5.05
CA SER A 367 -0.67 35.83 -6.32
C SER A 367 -1.66 36.90 -6.81
N LEU A 368 -2.02 37.84 -5.93
CA LEU A 368 -2.71 39.09 -6.27
C LEU A 368 -1.76 40.23 -6.69
N VAL A 369 -0.45 40.14 -6.39
CA VAL A 369 0.50 41.26 -6.53
C VAL A 369 1.58 40.98 -7.60
N ASP A 370 2.08 39.75 -7.71
CA ASP A 370 3.25 39.36 -8.53
C ASP A 370 2.92 38.37 -9.65
N ASN A 371 1.71 37.79 -9.67
CA ASN A 371 1.23 37.23 -10.92
C ASN A 371 0.77 38.43 -11.73
N ASP A 372 1.62 38.92 -12.64
CA ASP A 372 1.21 39.78 -13.74
C ASP A 372 -0.17 39.34 -14.20
N LEU A 373 -1.21 40.07 -13.77
CA LEU A 373 -2.59 39.83 -14.17
C LEU A 373 -2.53 39.84 -15.68
N LYS A 374 -2.55 38.65 -16.30
CA LYS A 374 -2.22 38.52 -17.71
C LYS A 374 -3.15 39.50 -18.42
N PRO A 375 -2.61 40.59 -18.99
CA PRO A 375 -3.45 41.67 -19.42
C PRO A 375 -4.38 41.10 -20.48
N LEU A 376 -5.65 41.53 -20.42
CA LEU A 376 -6.58 41.17 -21.47
C LEU A 376 -5.92 41.52 -22.81
N PRO A 377 -6.03 40.64 -23.82
CA PRO A 377 -5.49 40.96 -25.13
C PRO A 377 -6.11 42.27 -25.59
N ILE A 378 -5.27 43.19 -26.10
CA ILE A 378 -5.74 44.45 -26.66
C ILE A 378 -6.87 44.13 -27.66
N PRO A 379 -8.06 44.74 -27.53
CA PRO A 379 -9.14 44.56 -28.49
C PRO A 379 -8.71 45.05 -29.88
N LYS A 380 -8.15 44.16 -30.70
CA LYS A 380 -7.69 44.45 -32.08
C LYS A 380 -8.82 44.55 -33.11
N ASP A 381 -10.07 44.41 -32.66
CA ASP A 381 -11.27 44.47 -33.52
C ASP A 381 -11.87 45.88 -33.63
N ASN A 382 -11.15 46.90 -33.16
CA ASN A 382 -11.51 48.27 -33.46
C ASN A 382 -11.19 48.54 -34.94
N ASN A 383 -12.24 48.53 -35.77
CA ASN A 383 -12.29 49.17 -37.10
C ASN A 383 -11.74 50.62 -37.10
N TYR A 384 -11.51 51.20 -35.91
CA TYR A 384 -10.93 52.51 -35.67
C TYR A 384 -9.40 52.58 -35.65
N VAL A 385 -8.67 51.50 -35.29
CA VAL A 385 -7.19 51.58 -35.12
C VAL A 385 -6.45 51.03 -36.34
N ASP A 386 -6.87 49.88 -36.84
CA ASP A 386 -6.32 49.29 -38.06
C ASP A 386 -7.34 49.50 -39.18
N LYS A 387 -7.19 50.56 -40.00
CA LYS A 387 -8.00 50.80 -41.23
C LYS A 387 -7.95 49.65 -42.27
N LYS A 388 -7.41 48.49 -41.92
CA LYS A 388 -7.48 47.25 -42.67
C LYS A 388 -8.63 46.43 -42.11
N ASN A 389 -9.77 46.46 -42.82
CA ASN A 389 -10.82 45.46 -42.71
C ASN A 389 -10.20 44.06 -42.70
N ARG A 390 -9.94 43.48 -41.52
CA ARG A 390 -9.64 42.06 -41.40
C ARG A 390 -10.95 41.33 -41.62
N LYS A 391 -11.40 41.29 -42.89
CA LYS A 391 -12.42 40.35 -43.35
C LYS A 391 -11.96 38.99 -42.84
N GLY A 392 -12.64 38.47 -41.82
CA GLY A 392 -12.20 37.29 -41.05
C GLY A 392 -11.74 36.19 -42.00
N LYS A 393 -10.61 35.54 -41.69
CA LYS A 393 -9.93 34.59 -42.59
C LYS A 393 -10.95 33.67 -43.26
N ARG A 394 -11.26 33.94 -44.54
CA ARG A 394 -12.23 33.20 -45.37
C ARG A 394 -11.59 31.90 -45.83
N ARG A 395 -11.27 31.03 -44.88
CA ARG A 395 -10.85 29.65 -45.15
C ARG A 395 -12.09 28.78 -45.21
N ALA A 396 -12.15 27.89 -46.20
CA ALA A 396 -13.17 26.87 -46.34
C ALA A 396 -12.47 25.50 -46.49
N GLY A 397 -13.12 24.41 -46.06
CA GLY A 397 -12.59 23.06 -46.21
C GLY A 397 -13.20 22.09 -45.20
N LYS A 398 -13.26 20.80 -45.52
CA LYS A 398 -13.99 19.77 -44.75
C LYS A 398 -13.68 19.77 -43.24
N LYS A 399 -12.39 19.86 -42.86
CA LYS A 399 -11.94 19.90 -41.45
C LYS A 399 -12.39 21.19 -40.74
N LEU A 400 -12.27 22.33 -41.41
CA LEU A 400 -12.64 23.63 -40.84
C LEU A 400 -14.16 23.81 -40.79
N THR A 401 -14.90 23.33 -41.79
CA THR A 401 -16.37 23.30 -41.80
C THR A 401 -16.90 22.40 -40.68
N LYS A 402 -16.33 21.20 -40.47
CA LYS A 402 -16.70 20.33 -39.34
C LYS A 402 -16.42 20.97 -37.97
N TYR A 403 -15.32 21.72 -37.85
CA TYR A 403 -15.03 22.47 -36.62
C TYR A 403 -15.99 23.64 -36.42
N ARG A 404 -16.24 24.45 -37.46
CA ARG A 404 -17.20 25.58 -37.42
C ARG A 404 -18.63 25.13 -37.15
N HIS A 405 -19.06 23.97 -37.66
CA HIS A 405 -20.37 23.39 -37.40
C HIS A 405 -20.62 23.06 -35.91
N ARG A 406 -19.58 23.04 -35.05
CA ARG A 406 -19.77 22.91 -33.60
C ARG A 406 -20.19 24.21 -32.92
N PHE A 407 -19.86 25.35 -33.54
CA PHE A 407 -20.06 26.68 -32.95
C PHE A 407 -21.05 27.53 -33.72
N GLN A 408 -21.34 27.18 -34.97
CA GLN A 408 -22.38 27.84 -35.76
C GLN A 408 -23.74 27.28 -35.35
N HIS A 409 -24.77 28.14 -35.36
CA HIS A 409 -26.17 27.69 -35.44
C HIS A 409 -26.39 27.06 -36.81
N THR A 410 -25.88 25.84 -37.00
CA THR A 410 -25.75 25.18 -38.30
C THR A 410 -26.94 24.31 -38.66
N GLY A 411 -27.84 24.00 -37.73
CA GLY A 411 -29.11 23.40 -38.08
C GLY A 411 -29.95 24.38 -38.89
N LYS A 412 -30.46 23.95 -40.05
CA LYS A 412 -31.58 24.65 -40.72
C LYS A 412 -32.76 24.83 -39.75
N LEU A 413 -32.92 23.89 -38.82
CA LEU A 413 -33.91 23.92 -37.75
C LEU A 413 -33.59 24.98 -36.68
N ASP A 414 -32.34 25.10 -36.21
CA ASP A 414 -31.97 26.13 -35.21
C ASP A 414 -32.20 27.54 -35.74
N LYS A 415 -31.89 27.76 -37.02
CA LYS A 415 -32.16 29.05 -37.68
C LYS A 415 -33.66 29.34 -37.81
N LEU A 416 -34.48 28.31 -38.04
CA LEU A 416 -35.94 28.43 -38.12
C LEU A 416 -36.58 28.61 -36.74
N LYS A 417 -35.96 28.06 -35.69
CA LYS A 417 -36.35 28.28 -34.30
C LYS A 417 -36.28 29.76 -33.94
N ASN A 418 -35.22 30.44 -34.39
CA ASN A 418 -35.03 31.87 -34.17
C ASN A 418 -35.90 32.77 -35.08
N GLN A 419 -36.74 32.19 -35.95
CA GLN A 419 -37.65 32.95 -36.83
C GLN A 419 -39.09 32.81 -36.31
N LEU A 420 -39.75 33.94 -36.08
CA LEU A 420 -41.13 34.00 -35.61
C LEU A 420 -42.08 34.40 -36.74
N GLU A 421 -43.23 33.75 -36.82
CA GLU A 421 -44.27 34.13 -37.78
C GLU A 421 -45.06 35.33 -37.25
N PHE A 422 -45.07 36.42 -38.02
CA PHE A 422 -45.72 37.65 -37.60
C PHE A 422 -47.25 37.49 -37.55
N GLY A 423 -47.86 37.92 -36.44
CA GLY A 423 -49.32 37.92 -36.27
C GLY A 423 -49.95 36.58 -35.87
N LYS A 424 -49.14 35.53 -35.63
CA LYS A 424 -49.62 34.23 -35.12
C LYS A 424 -48.94 33.89 -33.80
N LYS A 425 -49.65 33.17 -32.92
CA LYS A 425 -49.07 32.66 -31.67
C LYS A 425 -48.00 31.62 -31.99
N GLU A 426 -46.86 31.70 -31.31
CA GLU A 426 -45.77 30.75 -31.48
C GLU A 426 -46.19 29.34 -31.06
N SER A 427 -45.54 28.35 -31.67
CA SER A 427 -45.74 26.95 -31.34
C SER A 427 -44.63 26.48 -30.41
N PHE A 428 -45.04 25.85 -29.33
CA PHE A 428 -44.17 25.28 -28.32
C PHE A 428 -44.16 23.76 -28.46
N VAL A 429 -43.14 23.11 -27.91
CA VAL A 429 -43.13 21.64 -27.81
C VAL A 429 -44.14 21.25 -26.75
N ASP A 430 -45.17 20.48 -27.11
CA ASP A 430 -46.07 19.87 -26.12
C ASP A 430 -45.30 18.74 -25.42
N GLY A 431 -44.77 19.08 -24.25
CA GLY A 431 -44.04 18.16 -23.40
C GLY A 431 -43.37 18.96 -22.30
N LYS A 432 -43.70 18.64 -21.05
CA LYS A 432 -42.94 19.10 -19.89
C LYS A 432 -41.48 18.71 -20.13
N ASP A 433 -40.64 19.67 -20.50
CA ASP A 433 -39.20 19.47 -20.38
C ASP A 433 -38.96 19.12 -18.91
N GLN A 434 -38.41 17.94 -18.64
CA GLN A 434 -38.36 17.28 -17.32
C GLN A 434 -37.71 18.09 -16.18
N TYR A 435 -37.28 19.32 -16.43
CA TYR A 435 -36.56 20.16 -15.49
C TYR A 435 -37.08 21.61 -15.40
N MET A 436 -38.16 21.99 -16.10
CA MET A 436 -38.76 23.33 -15.99
C MET A 436 -40.29 23.25 -16.13
N ASP A 437 -40.99 23.19 -15.00
CA ASP A 437 -42.42 22.84 -14.93
C ASP A 437 -43.40 23.98 -15.31
N ASP A 438 -42.95 25.21 -15.55
CA ASP A 438 -43.86 26.36 -15.76
C ASP A 438 -43.47 27.32 -16.90
N MET A 439 -42.61 26.91 -17.83
CA MET A 439 -42.18 27.80 -18.92
C MET A 439 -42.67 27.32 -20.29
N ASP A 440 -43.65 28.06 -20.82
CA ASP A 440 -43.98 28.21 -22.24
C ASP A 440 -42.78 28.81 -23.06
N ASP A 441 -41.52 28.47 -22.75
CA ASP A 441 -40.35 29.23 -23.22
C ASP A 441 -39.50 28.52 -24.30
N ASN A 442 -39.78 27.25 -24.60
CA ASN A 442 -39.08 26.55 -25.68
C ASN A 442 -39.79 26.72 -27.03
N GLY A 443 -39.85 27.97 -27.47
CA GLY A 443 -40.35 28.39 -28.77
C GLY A 443 -39.69 27.62 -29.91
N LEU A 444 -40.51 26.99 -30.75
CA LEU A 444 -40.04 26.30 -31.96
C LEU A 444 -39.96 27.25 -33.16
N GLY A 445 -40.43 28.50 -33.05
CA GLY A 445 -40.57 29.44 -34.15
C GLY A 445 -41.19 28.79 -35.39
N MET A 446 -40.62 29.08 -36.56
CA MET A 446 -40.99 28.46 -37.83
C MET A 446 -40.45 27.03 -38.02
N ALA A 447 -39.73 26.46 -37.04
CA ALA A 447 -39.24 25.08 -37.13
C ALA A 447 -40.33 24.04 -36.82
N ALA A 448 -41.46 24.45 -36.24
CA ALA A 448 -42.49 23.56 -35.74
C ALA A 448 -43.09 22.63 -36.81
N ASP A 449 -43.36 23.12 -38.03
CA ASP A 449 -43.93 22.29 -39.09
C ASP A 449 -42.99 21.18 -39.55
N LYS A 450 -41.68 21.44 -39.55
CA LYS A 450 -40.66 20.42 -39.87
C LYS A 450 -40.46 19.45 -38.73
N TYR A 451 -40.53 19.94 -37.49
CA TYR A 451 -40.46 19.10 -36.29
C TYR A 451 -41.65 18.12 -36.25
N LYS A 452 -42.87 18.60 -36.52
CA LYS A 452 -44.09 17.78 -36.64
C LYS A 452 -44.02 16.74 -37.75
N LYS A 453 -43.38 17.04 -38.88
CA LYS A 453 -43.16 16.06 -39.97
C LYS A 453 -42.15 14.98 -39.58
N LEU A 454 -41.01 15.36 -38.98
CA LEU A 454 -39.99 14.41 -38.52
C LEU A 454 -40.48 13.49 -37.39
N LEU A 455 -41.40 13.97 -36.55
CA LEU A 455 -42.05 13.15 -35.52
C LEU A 455 -43.08 12.16 -36.08
N LYS A 456 -43.65 12.40 -37.26
CA LYS A 456 -44.60 11.50 -37.92
C LYS A 456 -43.93 10.41 -38.77
N GLU A 457 -42.67 10.61 -39.15
CA GLU A 457 -41.87 9.65 -39.93
C GLU A 457 -41.08 8.66 -39.06
N LYS A 458 -41.08 8.86 -37.73
CA LYS A 458 -40.68 7.86 -36.74
C LYS A 458 -41.91 7.11 -36.26
#